data_AF-A0A1M4YW60-F1
#
_entry.id   AF-A0A1M4YW60-F1
#
_cell.length_a   1.000
_cell.length_b   1.000
_cell.length_c   1.000
_cell.angle_alpha   90.00
_cell.angle_beta   90.00
_cell.angle_gamma   90.00
#
_symmetry.space_group_name_H-M   'P 1'
#
loop_
_entity.id
_entity.type
_entity.pdbx_description
1 polymer ?
#
loop_
_entity_poly.entity_id
_entity_poly.type
_entity_poly.pdbx_seq_one_letter_code
_entity_poly.pdbx_strand_id
1 'polypeptide(L)'
;MIRRKGPCGPFFCGIEIPEREPNNANFGLKATLLTNNHDNNYMKKAILLFFALFLSVTGFSQGVLSLFNRSDDFFKLMEAQKFNDAYAFFDESVHSKITAENLETIWKGLNTNFGKVVSTDVVQSKTEGEFFVVAVDVKFEKETQGFMLVFNKAEKLMGLFPRQKSNAQSYVRPSYADTTAYKEKEVYIKTPGHSLVGMLTTPAKGTNFPIVVLVHGSGPSDMDETVGANKPFKDLAAGLATKGIASIRYVKRTLAYAGEFSKVFTVKEEVMDDALAAVALAKTVPGADKKKIYLFGHSMGGMLAPRMATLSPDIAGLILAAAPARKLTDLIDEQNRHAASTVKDSTGTVKKQLEEALKETSKARITKLGLMKPDSLLLGIPAAYWVDLNLYDQVATAKKLIKQKVMVVQGGFDFQVSPQDFQLWNEALSKKKNVTLKLYPELNHLLSPQKEKGNLSQYGVPVSVSETLLNDLATWIRAK
;
A
#
# COMPACT_ATOMS: atom_id res chain seq x y z
N MET A 1 -72.01 12.33 -38.20
CA MET A 1 -72.37 13.21 -37.05
C MET A 1 -71.60 12.67 -35.84
N ILE A 2 -70.90 13.40 -34.96
CA ILE A 2 -70.74 14.87 -34.69
C ILE A 2 -69.22 15.24 -34.54
N ARG A 3 -68.82 16.54 -34.43
CA ARG A 3 -67.42 17.11 -34.34
C ARG A 3 -67.29 18.01 -33.07
N ARG A 4 -66.14 18.34 -32.43
CA ARG A 4 -64.83 19.00 -32.80
C ARG A 4 -63.70 18.46 -31.84
N LYS A 5 -62.36 18.60 -31.96
CA LYS A 5 -61.33 19.65 -32.28
C LYS A 5 -61.04 20.73 -31.20
N GLY A 6 -59.76 20.86 -30.77
CA GLY A 6 -59.11 22.04 -30.09
C GLY A 6 -58.18 22.83 -31.06
N PRO A 7 -57.04 23.50 -30.70
CA PRO A 7 -56.34 23.80 -29.41
C PRO A 7 -55.81 25.29 -29.29
N CYS A 8 -54.65 25.57 -28.64
CA CYS A 8 -53.68 26.74 -28.76
C CYS A 8 -53.42 27.74 -27.57
N GLY A 9 -52.28 28.48 -27.63
CA GLY A 9 -51.81 29.68 -26.85
C GLY A 9 -51.22 30.76 -27.81
N PRO A 10 -50.17 31.61 -27.54
CA PRO A 10 -49.39 31.99 -26.34
C PRO A 10 -49.03 33.56 -26.24
N PHE A 11 -47.83 33.96 -25.74
CA PHE A 11 -47.19 35.33 -25.63
C PHE A 11 -47.55 36.23 -24.39
N PHE A 12 -46.89 37.37 -24.02
CA PHE A 12 -45.92 38.31 -24.66
C PHE A 12 -44.76 38.86 -23.73
N CYS A 13 -44.47 40.19 -23.63
CA CYS A 13 -43.23 40.83 -23.06
C CYS A 13 -43.48 42.06 -22.13
N GLY A 14 -42.45 42.55 -21.39
CA GLY A 14 -42.43 43.86 -20.68
C GLY A 14 -41.12 44.18 -19.91
N ILE A 15 -40.82 45.48 -19.65
CA ILE A 15 -39.60 46.00 -18.94
C ILE A 15 -40.00 47.18 -18.04
N GLU A 16 -39.42 47.34 -16.84
CA GLU A 16 -39.44 48.64 -16.10
C GLU A 16 -38.33 48.78 -15.03
N ILE A 17 -37.76 49.99 -14.88
CA ILE A 17 -36.95 50.50 -13.74
C ILE A 17 -37.15 52.04 -13.73
N PRO A 18 -37.23 52.73 -12.56
CA PRO A 18 -36.11 53.61 -12.19
C PRO A 18 -35.87 53.84 -10.66
N GLU A 19 -34.61 54.16 -10.35
CA GLU A 19 -34.09 55.10 -9.32
C GLU A 19 -34.65 55.16 -7.87
N ARG A 20 -33.74 55.02 -6.88
CA ARG A 20 -33.16 56.20 -6.19
C ARG A 20 -31.91 55.87 -5.35
N GLU A 21 -31.00 56.85 -5.30
CA GLU A 21 -29.76 56.92 -4.50
C GLU A 21 -30.00 57.78 -3.20
N PRO A 22 -29.03 58.08 -2.28
CA PRO A 22 -27.58 58.19 -2.49
C PRO A 22 -26.61 57.78 -1.33
N ASN A 23 -25.30 57.95 -1.65
CA ASN A 23 -24.19 58.44 -0.80
C ASN A 23 -23.26 57.49 0.02
N ASN A 24 -21.96 57.77 -0.21
CA ASN A 24 -20.81 57.73 0.70
C ASN A 24 -20.25 56.39 1.19
N ALA A 25 -19.41 55.78 0.35
CA ALA A 25 -18.35 54.86 0.78
C ALA A 25 -17.01 55.60 0.94
N ASN A 26 -16.17 55.19 1.90
CA ASN A 26 -14.73 55.50 1.90
C ASN A 26 -13.92 54.45 2.68
N PHE A 27 -12.89 53.89 2.02
CA PHE A 27 -11.79 53.03 2.50
C PHE A 27 -12.02 51.93 3.58
N GLY A 28 -11.69 50.68 3.21
CA GLY A 28 -11.58 49.56 4.16
C GLY A 28 -11.39 48.18 3.50
N LEU A 29 -10.18 47.87 3.03
CA LEU A 29 -9.67 46.59 2.50
C LEU A 29 -10.71 45.50 2.09
N LYS A 30 -10.90 45.29 0.78
CA LYS A 30 -11.28 43.96 0.24
C LYS A 30 -10.02 43.15 -0.04
N ALA A 31 -9.87 42.00 0.62
CA ALA A 31 -8.93 40.96 0.19
C ALA A 31 -9.57 40.15 -0.95
N THR A 32 -9.16 40.40 -2.20
CA THR A 32 -9.70 39.69 -3.37
C THR A 32 -9.15 38.26 -3.43
N LEU A 33 -10.03 37.27 -3.26
CA LEU A 33 -9.75 35.87 -3.56
C LEU A 33 -9.53 35.72 -5.08
N LEU A 34 -8.26 35.60 -5.50
CA LEU A 34 -7.92 35.20 -6.86
C LEU A 34 -8.09 33.68 -7.01
N THR A 35 -9.26 33.28 -7.50
CA THR A 35 -9.54 31.91 -7.93
C THR A 35 -8.81 31.61 -9.24
N ASN A 36 -7.54 31.23 -9.16
CA ASN A 36 -6.79 30.75 -10.32
C ASN A 36 -7.28 29.37 -10.76
N ASN A 37 -8.36 29.36 -11.55
CA ASN A 37 -8.64 28.28 -12.48
C ASN A 37 -7.47 28.20 -13.48
N HIS A 38 -6.75 27.08 -13.47
CA HIS A 38 -5.97 26.65 -14.63
C HIS A 38 -6.44 25.26 -15.07
N ASP A 39 -6.88 25.18 -16.31
CA ASP A 39 -7.44 23.98 -16.94
C ASP A 39 -6.41 22.86 -17.08
N ASN A 40 -6.42 21.91 -16.15
CA ASN A 40 -5.69 20.64 -16.24
C ASN A 40 -6.34 19.67 -17.26
N ASN A 41 -6.61 20.15 -18.48
CA ASN A 41 -7.22 19.38 -19.56
C ASN A 41 -6.25 18.43 -20.28
N TYR A 42 -4.94 18.57 -20.10
CA TYR A 42 -3.93 17.85 -20.87
C TYR A 42 -3.74 16.36 -20.50
N MET A 43 -4.11 15.93 -19.29
CA MET A 43 -3.99 14.50 -18.90
C MET A 43 -4.95 13.56 -19.64
N LYS A 44 -5.96 14.08 -20.37
CA LYS A 44 -7.06 13.31 -20.98
C LYS A 44 -6.67 12.39 -22.16
N LYS A 45 -5.39 12.35 -22.57
CA LYS A 45 -4.91 11.49 -23.68
C LYS A 45 -3.72 10.59 -23.34
N ALA A 46 -3.22 10.60 -22.10
CA ALA A 46 -2.20 9.65 -21.67
C ALA A 46 -2.84 8.28 -21.39
N ILE A 47 -2.45 7.23 -22.12
CA ILE A 47 -2.93 5.86 -21.88
C ILE A 47 -2.22 5.29 -20.65
N LEU A 48 -2.75 5.63 -19.47
CA LEU A 48 -2.29 5.11 -18.19
C LEU A 48 -2.69 3.65 -18.02
N LEU A 49 -1.82 2.74 -18.47
CA LEU A 49 -1.87 1.31 -18.16
C LEU A 49 -1.53 1.08 -16.68
N PHE A 50 -2.54 1.12 -15.82
CA PHE A 50 -2.42 0.72 -14.43
C PHE A 50 -2.22 -0.81 -14.30
N PHE A 51 -0.96 -1.24 -14.29
CA PHE A 51 -0.57 -2.47 -13.61
C PHE A 51 -0.14 -2.13 -12.18
N ALA A 52 -0.66 -2.87 -11.20
CA ALA A 52 -0.27 -2.73 -9.80
C ALA A 52 1.09 -3.41 -9.55
N LEU A 53 2.19 -2.73 -9.91
CA LEU A 53 3.54 -3.18 -9.58
C LEU A 53 3.75 -3.10 -8.06
N PHE A 54 3.97 -4.25 -7.42
CA PHE A 54 4.41 -4.32 -6.02
C PHE A 54 5.90 -3.96 -5.94
N LEU A 55 6.20 -2.85 -5.25
CA LEU A 55 7.53 -2.24 -5.28
C LEU A 55 8.59 -3.04 -4.47
N SER A 56 9.23 -4.01 -5.12
CA SER A 56 10.49 -4.62 -4.67
C SER A 56 11.67 -3.64 -4.73
N VAL A 57 12.76 -3.92 -4.01
CA VAL A 57 14.06 -3.22 -4.11
C VAL A 57 15.21 -4.23 -4.02
N THR A 58 16.12 -4.27 -5.01
CA THR A 58 17.26 -5.20 -5.07
C THR A 58 18.42 -4.64 -5.91
N GLY A 59 19.60 -4.45 -5.33
CA GLY A 59 20.79 -3.97 -6.05
C GLY A 59 21.88 -5.04 -6.18
N PHE A 60 22.52 -5.12 -7.36
CA PHE A 60 23.79 -5.82 -7.58
C PHE A 60 24.62 -5.09 -8.64
N SER A 61 25.92 -4.89 -8.38
CA SER A 61 26.64 -3.69 -8.86
C SER A 61 26.95 -3.61 -10.38
N GLN A 62 27.27 -4.72 -11.05
CA GLN A 62 27.95 -4.65 -12.36
C GLN A 62 27.04 -4.31 -13.55
N GLY A 63 25.85 -4.91 -13.67
CA GLY A 63 24.90 -4.54 -14.73
C GLY A 63 24.22 -3.19 -14.48
N VAL A 64 24.08 -2.81 -13.21
CA VAL A 64 23.43 -1.57 -12.78
C VAL A 64 24.11 -0.32 -13.36
N LEU A 65 25.44 -0.30 -13.50
CA LEU A 65 26.16 0.83 -14.10
C LEU A 65 25.86 0.98 -15.61
N SER A 66 25.66 -0.11 -16.35
CA SER A 66 25.22 -0.04 -17.76
C SER A 66 23.82 0.57 -17.86
N LEU A 67 22.89 0.06 -17.04
CA LEU A 67 21.51 0.55 -16.99
C LEU A 67 21.41 2.01 -16.52
N PHE A 68 22.29 2.45 -15.61
CA PHE A 68 22.40 3.85 -15.20
C PHE A 68 22.86 4.74 -16.36
N ASN A 69 23.95 4.38 -17.04
CA ASN A 69 24.44 5.12 -18.20
C ASN A 69 23.39 5.17 -19.33
N ARG A 70 22.71 4.06 -19.62
CA ARG A 70 21.62 4.00 -20.61
C ARG A 70 20.40 4.83 -20.21
N SER A 71 20.12 4.95 -18.91
CA SER A 71 19.04 5.81 -18.41
C SER A 71 19.36 7.29 -18.59
N ASP A 72 20.60 7.68 -18.31
CA ASP A 72 21.10 9.04 -18.48
C ASP A 72 21.22 9.41 -19.98
N ASP A 73 21.77 8.51 -20.80
CA ASP A 73 21.87 8.69 -22.26
C ASP A 73 20.49 8.78 -22.94
N PHE A 74 19.49 8.03 -22.46
CA PHE A 74 18.11 8.20 -22.91
C PHE A 74 17.60 9.64 -22.67
N PHE A 75 17.78 10.19 -21.46
CA PHE A 75 17.34 11.57 -21.17
C PHE A 75 18.18 12.64 -21.88
N LYS A 76 19.49 12.43 -22.09
CA LYS A 76 20.32 13.29 -22.95
C LYS A 76 19.78 13.35 -24.39
N LEU A 77 19.36 12.21 -24.95
CA LEU A 77 18.77 12.17 -26.30
C LEU A 77 17.41 12.87 -26.35
N MET A 78 16.59 12.74 -25.30
CA MET A 78 15.31 13.46 -25.18
C MET A 78 15.52 14.98 -25.13
N GLU A 79 16.45 15.49 -24.32
CA GLU A 79 16.74 16.93 -24.24
C GLU A 79 17.45 17.47 -25.49
N ALA A 80 18.27 16.65 -26.15
CA ALA A 80 18.80 16.93 -27.48
C ALA A 80 17.74 16.84 -28.60
N GLN A 81 16.47 16.55 -28.28
CA GLN A 81 15.34 16.39 -29.20
C GLN A 81 15.54 15.28 -30.26
N LYS A 82 16.39 14.31 -29.95
CA LYS A 82 16.71 13.15 -30.79
C LYS A 82 15.73 12.00 -30.53
N PHE A 83 14.43 12.27 -30.72
CA PHE A 83 13.36 11.35 -30.32
C PHE A 83 13.38 10.00 -31.06
N ASN A 84 13.92 9.94 -32.28
CA ASN A 84 14.13 8.68 -33.01
C ASN A 84 15.27 7.84 -32.39
N ASP A 85 16.36 8.48 -31.95
CA ASP A 85 17.47 7.81 -31.27
C ASP A 85 17.02 7.31 -29.88
N ALA A 86 16.26 8.13 -29.15
CA ALA A 86 15.66 7.76 -27.86
C ALA A 86 14.62 6.64 -28.00
N TYR A 87 13.82 6.64 -29.08
CA TYR A 87 12.90 5.57 -29.42
C TYR A 87 13.62 4.22 -29.65
N ALA A 88 14.82 4.23 -30.24
CA ALA A 88 15.62 3.02 -30.45
C ALA A 88 16.11 2.34 -29.14
N PHE A 89 15.96 2.98 -27.97
CA PHE A 89 16.18 2.32 -26.67
C PHE A 89 15.05 1.35 -26.32
N PHE A 90 13.84 1.54 -26.85
CA PHE A 90 12.69 0.66 -26.59
C PHE A 90 12.80 -0.69 -27.30
N ASP A 91 12.26 -1.70 -26.64
CA ASP A 91 12.11 -3.06 -27.16
C ASP A 91 11.03 -3.14 -28.25
N GLU A 92 11.26 -3.94 -29.29
CA GLU A 92 10.34 -4.07 -30.43
C GLU A 92 8.92 -4.51 -29.98
N SER A 93 8.82 -5.29 -28.90
CA SER A 93 7.54 -5.73 -28.34
C SER A 93 6.65 -4.60 -27.78
N VAL A 94 7.20 -3.39 -27.59
CA VAL A 94 6.45 -2.20 -27.12
C VAL A 94 6.37 -1.07 -28.16
N HIS A 95 6.99 -1.21 -29.33
CA HIS A 95 6.89 -0.24 -30.45
C HIS A 95 5.45 -0.02 -30.95
N SER A 96 4.55 -0.99 -30.73
CA SER A 96 3.11 -0.87 -31.00
C SER A 96 2.33 0.00 -30.01
N LYS A 97 2.98 0.51 -28.94
CA LYS A 97 2.37 1.22 -27.81
C LYS A 97 2.95 2.61 -27.55
N ILE A 98 4.08 2.94 -28.17
CA ILE A 98 4.77 4.22 -28.04
C ILE A 98 5.52 4.53 -29.33
N THR A 99 5.54 5.79 -29.77
CA THR A 99 6.30 6.25 -30.95
C THR A 99 7.25 7.39 -30.58
N ALA A 100 8.19 7.72 -31.48
CA ALA A 100 9.05 8.91 -31.34
C ALA A 100 8.23 10.21 -31.23
N GLU A 101 7.10 10.33 -31.95
CA GLU A 101 6.17 11.46 -31.84
C GLU A 101 5.49 11.52 -30.46
N ASN A 102 5.21 10.38 -29.83
CA ASN A 102 4.71 10.35 -28.45
C ASN A 102 5.79 10.82 -27.46
N LEU A 103 7.04 10.39 -27.63
CA LEU A 103 8.18 10.86 -26.84
C LEU A 103 8.36 12.37 -26.98
N GLU A 104 8.33 12.90 -28.20
CA GLU A 104 8.39 14.33 -28.50
C GLU A 104 7.25 15.10 -27.83
N THR A 105 6.02 14.61 -27.94
CA THR A 105 4.83 15.24 -27.34
C THR A 105 4.93 15.29 -25.81
N ILE A 106 5.37 14.20 -25.19
CA ILE A 106 5.57 14.12 -23.73
C ILE A 106 6.68 15.09 -23.31
N TRP A 107 7.82 15.11 -24.01
CA TRP A 107 8.97 15.96 -23.67
C TRP A 107 8.66 17.45 -23.82
N LYS A 108 7.98 17.84 -24.90
CA LYS A 108 7.52 19.23 -25.09
C LYS A 108 6.53 19.66 -24.00
N GLY A 109 5.67 18.74 -23.55
CA GLY A 109 4.79 18.97 -22.39
C GLY A 109 5.55 19.19 -21.08
N LEU A 110 6.54 18.34 -20.79
CA LEU A 110 7.42 18.47 -19.63
C LEU A 110 8.20 19.79 -19.65
N ASN A 111 8.87 20.11 -20.76
CA ASN A 111 9.69 21.32 -20.86
C ASN A 111 8.86 22.61 -20.84
N THR A 112 7.62 22.60 -21.36
CA THR A 112 6.69 23.73 -21.22
C THR A 112 6.32 23.95 -19.75
N ASN A 113 5.94 22.88 -19.05
CA ASN A 113 5.50 22.95 -17.66
C ASN A 113 6.64 23.29 -16.70
N PHE A 114 7.76 22.55 -16.78
CA PHE A 114 8.82 22.56 -15.76
C PHE A 114 10.11 23.29 -16.18
N GLY A 115 10.21 23.78 -17.42
CA GLY A 115 11.44 24.38 -17.97
C GLY A 115 12.40 23.34 -18.54
N LYS A 116 13.63 23.73 -18.90
CA LYS A 116 14.67 22.83 -19.43
C LYS A 116 15.20 21.86 -18.38
N VAL A 117 15.89 20.80 -18.80
CA VAL A 117 16.62 19.91 -17.89
C VAL A 117 17.90 20.58 -17.37
N VAL A 118 18.16 20.38 -16.07
CA VAL A 118 19.32 20.87 -15.32
C VAL A 118 20.21 19.70 -14.87
N SER A 119 19.63 18.59 -14.41
CA SER A 119 20.37 17.35 -14.08
C SER A 119 19.50 16.10 -14.20
N THR A 120 20.17 14.96 -14.35
CA THR A 120 19.61 13.61 -14.48
C THR A 120 20.22 12.72 -13.40
N ASP A 121 19.55 12.63 -12.26
CA ASP A 121 20.10 11.99 -11.05
C ASP A 121 19.51 10.59 -10.88
N VAL A 122 20.33 9.55 -11.01
CA VAL A 122 19.86 8.16 -10.86
C VAL A 122 19.81 7.78 -9.38
N VAL A 123 18.59 7.69 -8.83
CA VAL A 123 18.37 7.58 -7.38
C VAL A 123 18.17 6.14 -6.88
N GLN A 124 17.83 5.19 -7.75
CA GLN A 124 17.65 3.79 -7.35
C GLN A 124 17.75 2.82 -8.53
N SER A 125 18.17 1.58 -8.27
CA SER A 125 17.92 0.42 -9.13
C SER A 125 17.28 -0.71 -8.34
N LYS A 126 16.48 -1.53 -9.03
CA LYS A 126 15.84 -2.74 -8.52
C LYS A 126 15.72 -3.78 -9.64
N THR A 127 15.72 -5.06 -9.29
CA THR A 127 15.35 -6.16 -10.22
C THR A 127 13.95 -6.67 -9.88
N GLU A 128 13.11 -6.82 -10.88
CA GLU A 128 11.70 -7.24 -10.76
C GLU A 128 11.39 -8.31 -11.82
N GLY A 129 11.51 -9.58 -11.42
CA GLY A 129 11.38 -10.73 -12.32
C GLY A 129 12.47 -10.75 -13.39
N GLU A 130 12.07 -10.81 -14.66
CA GLU A 130 12.96 -10.75 -15.83
C GLU A 130 13.41 -9.33 -16.19
N PHE A 131 12.98 -8.32 -15.43
CA PHE A 131 13.19 -6.90 -15.73
C PHE A 131 14.05 -6.20 -14.68
N PHE A 132 14.73 -5.14 -15.10
CA PHE A 132 15.43 -4.20 -14.22
C PHE A 132 14.69 -2.87 -14.23
N VAL A 133 14.41 -2.27 -13.07
CA VAL A 133 13.81 -0.93 -13.00
C VAL A 133 14.82 0.05 -12.42
N VAL A 134 15.09 1.12 -13.16
CA VAL A 134 15.93 2.24 -12.71
C VAL A 134 15.02 3.41 -12.39
N ALA A 135 15.15 3.97 -11.19
CA ALA A 135 14.50 5.21 -10.81
C ALA A 135 15.45 6.38 -11.06
N VAL A 136 15.02 7.35 -11.88
CA VAL A 136 15.78 8.55 -12.22
C VAL A 136 14.95 9.76 -11.80
N ASP A 137 15.54 10.70 -11.09
CA ASP A 137 14.95 12.01 -10.84
C ASP A 137 15.52 13.02 -11.85
N VAL A 138 14.67 13.49 -12.76
CA VAL A 138 15.03 14.50 -13.76
C VAL A 138 14.69 15.86 -13.15
N LYS A 139 15.73 16.66 -12.92
CA LYS A 139 15.61 18.01 -12.39
C LYS A 139 15.47 18.99 -13.55
N PHE A 140 14.34 19.67 -13.61
CA PHE A 140 14.11 20.78 -14.54
C PHE A 140 14.31 22.13 -13.83
N GLU A 141 14.31 23.24 -14.58
CA GLU A 141 14.51 24.60 -14.05
C GLU A 141 13.53 24.98 -12.92
N LYS A 142 12.29 24.47 -12.95
CA LYS A 142 11.23 24.78 -11.96
C LYS A 142 10.95 23.67 -10.96
N GLU A 143 11.16 22.40 -11.32
CA GLU A 143 10.74 21.24 -10.52
C GLU A 143 11.52 19.97 -10.86
N THR A 144 11.66 19.05 -9.90
CA THR A 144 12.16 17.68 -10.13
C THR A 144 11.00 16.71 -10.32
N GLN A 145 10.99 16.01 -11.46
CA GLN A 145 10.03 14.96 -11.79
C GLN A 145 10.76 13.62 -11.89
N GLY A 146 10.33 12.65 -11.08
CA GLY A 146 10.90 11.30 -11.08
C GLY A 146 10.33 10.40 -12.16
N PHE A 147 11.09 9.42 -12.60
CA PHE A 147 10.69 8.39 -13.57
C PHE A 147 11.17 7.01 -13.13
N MET A 148 10.47 5.96 -13.57
CA MET A 148 10.89 4.57 -13.56
C MET A 148 11.07 4.12 -15.00
N LEU A 149 12.29 3.71 -15.33
CA LEU A 149 12.67 3.11 -16.60
C LEU A 149 12.76 1.61 -16.39
N VAL A 150 11.89 0.85 -17.04
CA VAL A 150 11.85 -0.62 -16.97
C VAL A 150 12.61 -1.17 -18.17
N PHE A 151 13.64 -1.97 -17.93
CA PHE A 151 14.48 -2.62 -18.94
C PHE A 151 14.31 -4.15 -18.89
N ASN A 152 14.50 -4.84 -20.02
CA ASN A 152 14.62 -6.30 -20.07
C ASN A 152 16.08 -6.77 -19.95
N LYS A 153 16.31 -8.10 -20.01
CA LYS A 153 17.65 -8.72 -20.00
C LYS A 153 18.59 -8.31 -21.15
N ALA A 154 18.07 -7.71 -22.22
CA ALA A 154 18.87 -7.14 -23.32
C ALA A 154 19.10 -5.62 -23.15
N GLU A 155 18.81 -5.08 -21.95
CA GLU A 155 18.89 -3.66 -21.59
C GLU A 155 18.04 -2.74 -22.50
N LYS A 156 16.98 -3.27 -23.11
CA LYS A 156 15.99 -2.52 -23.89
C LYS A 156 14.83 -2.06 -23.02
N LEU A 157 14.34 -0.84 -23.23
CA LEU A 157 13.23 -0.25 -22.50
C LEU A 157 11.90 -0.96 -22.83
N MET A 158 11.28 -1.50 -21.80
CA MET A 158 9.93 -2.07 -21.80
C MET A 158 8.88 -1.06 -21.36
N GLY A 159 9.29 0.04 -20.72
CA GLY A 159 8.38 1.11 -20.29
C GLY A 159 9.09 2.27 -19.60
N LEU A 160 8.45 3.44 -19.66
CA LEU A 160 8.84 4.67 -18.99
C LEU A 160 7.60 5.19 -18.24
N PHE A 161 7.69 5.32 -16.91
CA PHE A 161 6.58 5.70 -16.05
C PHE A 161 6.97 6.89 -15.17
N PRO A 162 6.17 7.97 -15.06
CA PRO A 162 6.45 9.02 -14.08
C PRO A 162 6.26 8.46 -12.67
N ARG A 163 7.27 8.64 -11.79
CA ARG A 163 7.06 8.49 -10.35
C ARG A 163 6.17 9.63 -9.89
N GLN A 164 5.14 9.32 -9.09
CA GLN A 164 4.48 10.37 -8.33
C GLN A 164 5.54 11.01 -7.42
N LYS A 165 5.67 12.34 -7.50
CA LYS A 165 6.61 13.08 -6.68
C LYS A 165 6.32 12.80 -5.21
N SER A 166 7.35 12.39 -4.45
CA SER A 166 7.22 12.12 -3.03
C SER A 166 7.06 13.41 -2.23
N ASN A 167 5.89 14.03 -2.33
CA ASN A 167 5.39 15.02 -1.38
C ASN A 167 5.00 14.37 -0.04
N ALA A 168 5.31 13.08 0.16
CA ALA A 168 5.30 12.45 1.45
C ALA A 168 6.28 13.19 2.37
N GLN A 169 5.72 13.96 3.31
CA GLN A 169 6.49 14.61 4.36
C GLN A 169 7.24 13.53 5.15
N SER A 170 8.45 13.83 5.61
CA SER A 170 9.25 12.90 6.40
C SER A 170 8.47 12.36 7.61
N TYR A 171 8.66 11.08 7.92
CA TYR A 171 8.03 10.40 9.05
C TYR A 171 8.07 11.24 10.34
N VAL A 172 6.89 11.48 10.91
CA VAL A 172 6.71 12.19 12.19
C VAL A 172 6.55 11.15 13.29
N ARG A 173 7.42 11.22 14.31
CA ARG A 173 7.32 10.35 15.50
C ARG A 173 6.06 10.72 16.31
N PRO A 174 5.23 9.75 16.75
CA PRO A 174 4.09 10.03 17.61
C PRO A 174 4.48 10.63 18.96
N SER A 175 3.59 11.45 19.52
CA SER A 175 3.73 12.07 20.85
C SER A 175 3.91 11.07 21.99
N TYR A 176 3.34 9.87 21.88
CA TYR A 176 3.41 8.81 22.89
C TYR A 176 4.72 7.99 22.85
N ALA A 177 5.62 8.23 21.88
CA ALA A 177 6.88 7.52 21.72
C ALA A 177 8.04 8.23 22.44
N ASP A 178 7.98 8.26 23.78
CA ASP A 178 9.10 8.67 24.63
C ASP A 178 10.29 7.71 24.49
N THR A 179 11.34 8.18 23.81
CA THR A 179 12.58 7.43 23.57
C THR A 179 13.39 7.13 24.83
N THR A 180 13.07 7.73 25.99
CA THR A 180 13.71 7.41 27.27
C THR A 180 13.03 6.26 28.01
N ALA A 181 11.77 5.96 27.67
CA ALA A 181 10.98 4.88 28.28
C ALA A 181 11.23 3.50 27.66
N TYR A 182 11.96 3.40 26.55
CA TYR A 182 12.29 2.13 25.89
C TYR A 182 13.76 2.03 25.43
N LYS A 183 14.15 0.84 24.99
CA LYS A 183 15.44 0.52 24.38
C LYS A 183 15.19 -0.28 23.11
N GLU A 184 15.91 0.04 22.04
CA GLU A 184 15.92 -0.73 20.80
C GLU A 184 17.25 -1.49 20.68
N LYS A 185 17.18 -2.75 20.22
CA LYS A 185 18.34 -3.59 19.95
C LYS A 185 18.11 -4.41 18.67
N GLU A 186 19.09 -4.40 17.78
CA GLU A 186 19.09 -5.28 16.61
C GLU A 186 19.07 -6.77 17.02
N VAL A 187 18.24 -7.54 16.32
CA VAL A 187 18.08 -8.99 16.47
C VAL A 187 17.95 -9.64 15.10
N TYR A 188 18.15 -10.97 15.05
CA TYR A 188 18.09 -11.73 13.81
C TYR A 188 17.04 -12.83 13.91
N ILE A 189 16.06 -12.80 13.00
CA ILE A 189 15.08 -13.88 12.84
C ILE A 189 15.72 -14.95 11.97
N LYS A 190 15.99 -16.12 12.56
CA LYS A 190 16.71 -17.21 11.89
C LYS A 190 15.77 -18.34 11.49
N THR A 191 15.76 -18.65 10.20
CA THR A 191 15.10 -19.80 9.59
C THR A 191 16.12 -20.56 8.73
N PRO A 192 15.86 -21.81 8.28
CA PRO A 192 16.85 -22.56 7.51
C PRO A 192 17.33 -21.78 6.28
N GLY A 193 18.65 -21.53 6.19
CA GLY A 193 19.29 -20.74 5.12
C GLY A 193 19.18 -19.21 5.25
N HIS A 194 18.38 -18.67 6.18
CA HIS A 194 18.00 -17.25 6.21
C HIS A 194 18.25 -16.59 7.58
N SER A 195 18.57 -15.29 7.58
CA SER A 195 18.83 -14.52 8.80
C SER A 195 18.35 -13.07 8.63
N LEU A 196 17.05 -12.83 8.85
CA LEU A 196 16.42 -11.53 8.64
C LEU A 196 16.78 -10.56 9.77
N VAL A 197 17.24 -9.36 9.41
CA VAL A 197 17.46 -8.27 10.36
C VAL A 197 16.12 -7.81 10.94
N GLY A 198 16.07 -7.58 12.25
CA GLY A 198 14.93 -7.00 12.93
C GLY A 198 15.32 -6.19 14.16
N MET A 199 14.31 -5.57 14.76
CA MET A 199 14.44 -4.75 15.95
C MET A 199 13.64 -5.36 17.09
N LEU A 200 14.29 -5.52 18.23
CA LEU A 200 13.67 -5.81 19.51
C LEU A 200 13.54 -4.49 20.28
N THR A 201 12.30 -4.04 20.48
CA THR A 201 12.01 -2.82 21.26
C THR A 201 11.48 -3.25 22.63
N THR A 202 12.23 -3.02 23.71
CA THR A 202 11.88 -3.39 25.09
C THR A 202 11.64 -2.16 25.96
N PRO A 203 10.79 -2.23 27.01
CA PRO A 203 10.73 -1.21 28.06
C PRO A 203 12.11 -0.95 28.67
N ALA A 204 12.43 0.31 28.99
CA ALA A 204 13.75 0.68 29.54
C ALA A 204 13.97 0.18 30.98
N LYS A 205 12.88 -0.10 31.70
CA LYS A 205 12.81 -0.57 33.09
C LYS A 205 11.79 -1.71 33.21
N GLY A 206 12.02 -2.61 34.16
CA GLY A 206 11.09 -3.72 34.49
C GLY A 206 11.52 -5.08 33.93
N THR A 207 10.89 -6.12 34.45
CA THR A 207 11.09 -7.54 34.08
C THR A 207 9.74 -8.27 34.06
N ASN A 208 9.71 -9.47 33.50
CA ASN A 208 8.49 -10.24 33.23
C ASN A 208 7.48 -9.42 32.38
N PHE A 209 7.98 -8.74 31.35
CA PHE A 209 7.15 -7.99 30.41
C PHE A 209 6.54 -8.93 29.34
N PRO A 210 5.28 -8.72 28.93
CA PRO A 210 4.74 -9.36 27.73
C PRO A 210 5.48 -8.89 26.48
N ILE A 211 5.43 -9.67 25.40
CA ILE A 211 6.11 -9.35 24.14
C ILE A 211 5.22 -9.64 22.93
N VAL A 212 5.23 -8.76 21.94
CA VAL A 212 4.39 -8.84 20.73
C VAL A 212 5.25 -8.98 19.48
N VAL A 213 5.06 -10.05 18.71
CA VAL A 213 5.65 -10.19 17.38
C VAL A 213 4.72 -9.49 16.38
N LEU A 214 5.24 -8.50 15.66
CA LEU A 214 4.50 -7.77 14.62
C LEU A 214 4.69 -8.46 13.27
N VAL A 215 3.59 -8.83 12.60
CA VAL A 215 3.59 -9.57 11.33
C VAL A 215 2.82 -8.79 10.26
N HIS A 216 3.57 -8.38 9.24
CA HIS A 216 3.17 -7.48 8.16
C HIS A 216 2.01 -8.01 7.29
N GLY A 217 1.40 -7.10 6.53
CA GLY A 217 0.52 -7.41 5.40
C GLY A 217 1.21 -8.10 4.23
N SER A 218 0.56 -8.12 3.06
CA SER A 218 1.00 -8.82 1.85
C SER A 218 2.17 -8.13 1.13
N GLY A 219 3.07 -8.91 0.53
CA GLY A 219 4.17 -8.44 -0.33
C GLY A 219 5.49 -8.18 0.41
N PRO A 220 6.49 -7.54 -0.24
CA PRO A 220 7.71 -7.05 0.40
C PRO A 220 7.42 -5.95 1.42
N SER A 221 8.11 -5.96 2.57
CA SER A 221 7.99 -4.91 3.60
C SER A 221 9.24 -4.78 4.46
N ASP A 222 9.51 -3.57 4.97
CA ASP A 222 10.57 -3.31 5.94
C ASP A 222 10.05 -3.47 7.39
N MET A 223 10.97 -3.49 8.36
CA MET A 223 10.64 -3.69 9.78
C MET A 223 9.79 -2.57 10.42
N ASP A 224 9.58 -1.46 9.72
CA ASP A 224 8.74 -0.32 10.14
C ASP A 224 7.30 -0.44 9.57
N GLU A 225 7.05 -1.41 8.68
CA GLU A 225 5.89 -1.55 7.77
C GLU A 225 5.60 -0.26 6.99
N THR A 226 6.63 0.29 6.36
CA THR A 226 6.58 1.65 5.77
C THR A 226 5.61 1.75 4.59
N VAL A 227 4.66 2.68 4.68
CA VAL A 227 3.73 3.03 3.59
C VAL A 227 3.68 4.55 3.45
N GLY A 228 4.35 5.08 2.42
CA GLY A 228 4.50 6.51 2.20
C GLY A 228 5.24 7.19 3.35
N ALA A 229 4.60 8.16 4.00
CA ALA A 229 5.14 8.85 5.19
C ALA A 229 5.06 8.02 6.49
N ASN A 230 4.32 6.91 6.48
CA ASN A 230 3.81 6.25 7.68
C ASN A 230 4.59 4.96 8.02
N LYS A 231 4.75 4.68 9.31
CA LYS A 231 5.56 3.56 9.84
C LYS A 231 4.84 2.86 11.00
N PRO A 232 3.66 2.25 10.77
CA PRO A 232 2.77 1.78 11.83
C PRO A 232 3.39 0.73 12.77
N PHE A 233 4.31 -0.11 12.30
CA PHE A 233 5.00 -1.06 13.19
C PHE A 233 6.04 -0.39 14.08
N LYS A 234 6.62 0.73 13.65
CA LYS A 234 7.51 1.55 14.48
C LYS A 234 6.74 2.28 15.58
N ASP A 235 5.58 2.85 15.21
CA ASP A 235 4.66 3.53 16.12
C ASP A 235 4.13 2.58 17.20
N LEU A 236 3.62 1.41 16.78
CA LEU A 236 3.19 0.34 17.68
C LEU A 236 4.33 -0.13 18.59
N ALA A 237 5.53 -0.35 18.05
CA ALA A 237 6.66 -0.84 18.84
C ALA A 237 7.09 0.15 19.93
N ALA A 238 7.25 1.43 19.59
CA ALA A 238 7.59 2.48 20.55
C ALA A 238 6.46 2.69 21.58
N GLY A 239 5.21 2.79 21.11
CA GLY A 239 4.04 2.98 21.96
C GLY A 239 3.81 1.81 22.93
N LEU A 240 3.92 0.56 22.47
CA LEU A 240 3.78 -0.60 23.35
C LEU A 240 4.89 -0.60 24.42
N ALA A 241 6.12 -0.22 24.05
CA ALA A 241 7.23 -0.16 24.98
C ALA A 241 7.08 0.95 26.04
N THR A 242 6.50 2.12 25.72
CA THR A 242 6.16 3.12 26.75
C THR A 242 5.04 2.65 27.67
N LYS A 243 4.08 1.85 27.17
CA LYS A 243 3.11 1.12 28.00
C LYS A 243 3.69 -0.17 28.62
N GLY A 244 5.01 -0.38 28.59
CA GLY A 244 5.75 -1.44 29.27
C GLY A 244 5.60 -2.85 28.67
N ILE A 245 5.41 -2.95 27.35
CA ILE A 245 5.22 -4.17 26.57
C ILE A 245 6.32 -4.22 25.51
N ALA A 246 7.08 -5.31 25.41
CA ALA A 246 8.11 -5.42 24.38
C ALA A 246 7.51 -5.78 23.01
N SER A 247 8.26 -5.55 21.93
CA SER A 247 7.90 -5.99 20.60
C SER A 247 9.10 -6.46 19.77
N ILE A 248 8.83 -7.33 18.79
CA ILE A 248 9.77 -7.75 17.75
C ILE A 248 9.15 -7.46 16.39
N ARG A 249 9.92 -6.79 15.53
CA ARG A 249 9.58 -6.40 14.15
C ARG A 249 10.79 -6.64 13.26
N TYR A 250 10.61 -7.02 12.00
CA TYR A 250 11.70 -7.59 11.19
C TYR A 250 11.53 -7.31 9.70
N VAL A 251 12.63 -7.19 8.96
CA VAL A 251 12.58 -7.06 7.50
C VAL A 251 12.01 -8.36 6.93
N LYS A 252 10.98 -8.28 6.09
CA LYS A 252 10.28 -9.46 5.57
C LYS A 252 11.16 -10.16 4.52
N ARG A 253 11.09 -11.49 4.43
CA ARG A 253 11.93 -12.30 3.51
C ARG A 253 11.73 -11.91 2.05
N THR A 254 10.50 -11.54 1.67
CA THR A 254 10.14 -10.98 0.35
C THR A 254 10.86 -9.68 -0.01
N LEU A 255 11.45 -8.96 0.96
CA LEU A 255 12.30 -7.80 0.71
C LEU A 255 13.80 -8.17 0.80
N ALA A 256 14.22 -8.85 1.88
CA ALA A 256 15.63 -9.17 2.12
C ALA A 256 16.21 -10.22 1.15
N TYR A 257 15.39 -11.14 0.65
CA TYR A 257 15.76 -12.26 -0.22
C TYR A 257 14.86 -12.31 -1.47
N ALA A 258 14.44 -11.15 -1.99
CA ALA A 258 13.41 -11.04 -3.03
C ALA A 258 13.69 -11.89 -4.31
N GLY A 259 14.96 -12.13 -4.65
CA GLY A 259 15.32 -12.99 -5.78
C GLY A 259 14.86 -14.45 -5.67
N GLU A 260 14.61 -14.96 -4.46
CA GLU A 260 14.12 -16.32 -4.25
C GLU A 260 12.62 -16.46 -4.54
N PHE A 261 11.87 -15.36 -4.47
CA PHE A 261 10.43 -15.28 -4.79
C PHE A 261 10.16 -15.24 -6.30
N SER A 262 11.17 -15.55 -7.13
CA SER A 262 11.03 -15.92 -8.54
C SER A 262 10.60 -17.39 -8.75
N LYS A 263 10.59 -18.19 -7.68
CA LYS A 263 10.29 -19.63 -7.68
C LYS A 263 8.89 -19.92 -7.12
N VAL A 264 8.56 -21.19 -6.91
CA VAL A 264 7.36 -21.61 -6.17
C VAL A 264 7.50 -21.25 -4.68
N PHE A 265 6.51 -20.56 -4.12
CA PHE A 265 6.36 -20.29 -2.68
C PHE A 265 4.87 -20.24 -2.31
N THR A 266 4.54 -20.34 -1.01
CA THR A 266 3.19 -19.97 -0.51
C THR A 266 3.28 -18.92 0.61
N VAL A 267 2.15 -18.59 1.24
CA VAL A 267 2.10 -17.80 2.49
C VAL A 267 2.95 -18.40 3.62
N LYS A 268 3.33 -19.68 3.53
CA LYS A 268 4.25 -20.32 4.46
C LYS A 268 5.62 -19.63 4.43
N GLU A 269 6.25 -19.53 3.25
CA GLU A 269 7.56 -18.91 3.08
C GLU A 269 7.51 -17.37 3.07
N GLU A 270 6.39 -16.76 2.66
CA GLU A 270 6.24 -15.30 2.71
C GLU A 270 6.06 -14.76 4.14
N VAL A 271 5.27 -15.46 4.98
CA VAL A 271 4.77 -14.92 6.25
C VAL A 271 5.05 -15.85 7.43
N MET A 272 4.65 -17.12 7.34
CA MET A 272 4.48 -17.95 8.53
C MET A 272 5.79 -18.45 9.13
N ASP A 273 6.75 -18.93 8.32
CA ASP A 273 8.01 -19.49 8.82
C ASP A 273 8.78 -18.47 9.68
N ASP A 274 8.90 -17.23 9.19
CA ASP A 274 9.66 -16.18 9.87
C ASP A 274 8.90 -15.58 11.05
N ALA A 275 7.57 -15.47 10.97
CA ALA A 275 6.75 -15.08 12.12
C ALA A 275 6.84 -16.11 13.26
N LEU A 276 6.85 -17.41 12.94
CA LEU A 276 7.03 -18.49 13.92
C LEU A 276 8.46 -18.50 14.50
N ALA A 277 9.48 -18.21 13.69
CA ALA A 277 10.85 -18.02 14.17
C ALA A 277 11.00 -16.77 15.06
N ALA A 278 10.29 -15.68 14.78
CA ALA A 278 10.24 -14.51 15.64
C ALA A 278 9.51 -14.80 16.98
N VAL A 279 8.45 -15.62 16.95
CA VAL A 279 7.81 -16.17 18.17
C VAL A 279 8.76 -17.09 18.95
N ALA A 280 9.62 -17.85 18.28
CA ALA A 280 10.66 -18.64 18.95
C ALA A 280 11.73 -17.73 19.61
N LEU A 281 12.20 -16.70 18.91
CA LEU A 281 13.14 -15.69 19.43
C LEU A 281 12.55 -14.95 20.65
N ALA A 282 11.25 -14.63 20.64
CA ALA A 282 10.56 -14.01 21.77
C ALA A 282 10.71 -14.82 23.08
N LYS A 283 10.79 -16.16 22.99
CA LYS A 283 10.97 -17.09 24.13
C LYS A 283 12.40 -17.04 24.73
N THR A 284 13.35 -16.39 24.05
CA THR A 284 14.75 -16.23 24.50
C THR A 284 15.12 -14.82 24.94
N VAL A 285 14.20 -13.84 24.83
CA VAL A 285 14.46 -12.45 25.23
C VAL A 285 14.64 -12.33 26.76
N PRO A 286 15.77 -11.81 27.27
CA PRO A 286 15.94 -11.56 28.70
C PRO A 286 14.88 -10.61 29.24
N GLY A 287 14.23 -10.98 30.35
CA GLY A 287 13.17 -10.19 30.97
C GLY A 287 11.77 -10.39 30.37
N ALA A 288 11.60 -11.13 29.28
CA ALA A 288 10.28 -11.44 28.73
C ALA A 288 9.54 -12.54 29.53
N ASP A 289 8.24 -12.36 29.74
CA ASP A 289 7.34 -13.39 30.25
C ASP A 289 7.01 -14.37 29.12
N LYS A 290 7.59 -15.57 29.19
CA LYS A 290 7.43 -16.62 28.17
C LYS A 290 6.00 -17.15 28.04
N LYS A 291 5.11 -16.86 29.00
CA LYS A 291 3.67 -17.19 28.96
C LYS A 291 2.83 -16.05 28.37
N LYS A 292 3.44 -14.95 27.94
CA LYS A 292 2.78 -13.73 27.44
C LYS A 292 3.39 -13.23 26.13
N ILE A 293 3.53 -14.15 25.19
CA ILE A 293 3.96 -13.88 23.82
C ILE A 293 2.70 -13.75 22.96
N TYR A 294 2.54 -12.61 22.30
CA TYR A 294 1.40 -12.30 21.45
C TYR A 294 1.82 -12.15 19.99
N LEU A 295 0.89 -12.42 19.08
CA LEU A 295 1.08 -12.23 17.64
C LEU A 295 0.15 -11.12 17.15
N PHE A 296 0.72 -9.99 16.74
CA PHE A 296 -0.03 -8.92 16.06
C PHE A 296 0.10 -9.14 14.56
N GLY A 297 -0.97 -9.63 13.94
CA GLY A 297 -1.04 -9.79 12.49
C GLY A 297 -1.81 -8.63 11.88
N HIS A 298 -1.14 -7.84 11.04
CA HIS A 298 -1.78 -6.81 10.23
C HIS A 298 -2.17 -7.38 8.86
N SER A 299 -3.37 -7.05 8.37
CA SER A 299 -3.82 -7.40 7.02
C SER A 299 -3.68 -8.92 6.75
N MET A 300 -2.90 -9.32 5.75
CA MET A 300 -2.56 -10.74 5.49
C MET A 300 -1.93 -11.47 6.69
N GLY A 301 -1.05 -10.81 7.46
CA GLY A 301 -0.52 -11.37 8.71
C GLY A 301 -1.64 -11.67 9.72
N GLY A 302 -2.69 -10.83 9.74
CA GLY A 302 -3.90 -11.02 10.55
C GLY A 302 -4.76 -12.19 10.06
N MET A 303 -4.96 -12.31 8.75
CA MET A 303 -5.62 -13.47 8.12
C MET A 303 -4.93 -14.80 8.48
N LEU A 304 -3.59 -14.80 8.57
CA LEU A 304 -2.78 -16.00 8.82
C LEU A 304 -2.48 -16.27 10.30
N ALA A 305 -2.68 -15.30 11.19
CA ALA A 305 -2.44 -15.47 12.63
C ALA A 305 -3.19 -16.66 13.26
N PRO A 306 -4.45 -16.98 12.90
CA PRO A 306 -5.10 -18.21 13.36
C PRO A 306 -4.38 -19.50 12.91
N ARG A 307 -3.85 -19.55 11.68
CA ARG A 307 -3.05 -20.67 11.16
C ARG A 307 -1.75 -20.82 11.95
N MET A 308 -1.05 -19.72 12.21
CA MET A 308 0.18 -19.70 13.02
C MET A 308 -0.08 -20.14 14.49
N ALA A 309 -1.23 -19.79 15.07
CA ALA A 309 -1.62 -20.21 16.42
C ALA A 309 -1.87 -21.72 16.57
N THR A 310 -2.20 -22.42 15.48
CA THR A 310 -2.29 -23.90 15.50
C THR A 310 -0.91 -24.57 15.43
N LEU A 311 0.13 -23.85 14.98
CA LEU A 311 1.51 -24.34 14.86
C LEU A 311 2.37 -23.99 16.09
N SER A 312 2.16 -22.82 16.72
CA SER A 312 2.74 -22.45 18.02
C SER A 312 1.62 -22.27 19.06
N PRO A 313 1.09 -23.37 19.66
CA PRO A 313 -0.05 -23.33 20.57
C PRO A 313 0.25 -22.69 21.94
N ASP A 314 1.48 -22.23 22.15
CA ASP A 314 1.97 -21.48 23.32
C ASP A 314 1.99 -19.96 23.11
N ILE A 315 1.58 -19.45 21.94
CA ILE A 315 1.20 -18.05 21.77
C ILE A 315 0.02 -17.74 22.71
N ALA A 316 0.16 -16.74 23.58
CA ALA A 316 -0.84 -16.38 24.59
C ALA A 316 -2.08 -15.71 23.99
N GLY A 317 -1.90 -14.97 22.89
CA GLY A 317 -3.01 -14.40 22.16
C GLY A 317 -2.65 -13.77 20.82
N LEU A 318 -3.68 -13.52 20.02
CA LEU A 318 -3.61 -12.94 18.68
C LEU A 318 -4.28 -11.57 18.66
N ILE A 319 -3.72 -10.64 17.92
CA ILE A 319 -4.40 -9.42 17.48
C ILE A 319 -4.53 -9.52 15.97
N LEU A 320 -5.78 -9.61 15.49
CA LEU A 320 -6.15 -9.64 14.08
C LEU A 320 -6.49 -8.20 13.69
N ALA A 321 -5.52 -7.47 13.13
CA ALA A 321 -5.65 -6.05 12.82
C ALA A 321 -5.87 -5.83 11.33
N ALA A 322 -6.95 -5.13 10.96
CA ALA A 322 -7.39 -4.94 9.58
C ALA A 322 -7.42 -6.26 8.77
N ALA A 323 -7.83 -7.35 9.41
CA ALA A 323 -7.59 -8.71 8.94
C ALA A 323 -8.71 -9.22 8.02
N PRO A 324 -8.41 -9.66 6.77
CA PRO A 324 -9.41 -10.27 5.89
C PRO A 324 -10.06 -11.51 6.49
N ALA A 325 -11.39 -11.60 6.39
CA ALA A 325 -12.24 -12.74 6.79
C ALA A 325 -12.74 -13.57 5.60
N ARG A 326 -12.59 -13.05 4.37
CA ARG A 326 -12.95 -13.72 3.09
C ARG A 326 -11.71 -14.13 2.26
N LYS A 327 -11.92 -14.54 1.00
CA LYS A 327 -10.81 -14.89 0.09
C LYS A 327 -10.15 -13.63 -0.46
N LEU A 328 -8.83 -13.68 -0.64
CA LEU A 328 -8.04 -12.53 -1.10
C LEU A 328 -8.48 -12.02 -2.49
N THR A 329 -8.96 -12.91 -3.37
CA THR A 329 -9.54 -12.53 -4.67
C THR A 329 -10.76 -11.61 -4.55
N ASP A 330 -11.58 -11.81 -3.51
CA ASP A 330 -12.80 -11.03 -3.30
C ASP A 330 -12.47 -9.65 -2.70
N LEU A 331 -11.37 -9.58 -1.94
CA LEU A 331 -10.77 -8.35 -1.45
C LEU A 331 -10.14 -7.53 -2.58
N ILE A 332 -9.40 -8.18 -3.49
CA ILE A 332 -8.80 -7.55 -4.67
C ILE A 332 -9.90 -6.99 -5.60
N ASP A 333 -10.98 -7.75 -5.83
CA ASP A 333 -12.14 -7.26 -6.58
C ASP A 333 -12.78 -6.03 -5.93
N GLU A 334 -12.85 -5.94 -4.59
CA GLU A 334 -13.35 -4.75 -3.90
C GLU A 334 -12.37 -3.56 -3.99
N GLN A 335 -11.07 -3.79 -3.78
CA GLN A 335 -10.04 -2.74 -3.89
C GLN A 335 -10.01 -2.13 -5.29
N ASN A 336 -10.11 -2.96 -6.33
CA ASN A 336 -10.21 -2.51 -7.73
C ASN A 336 -11.47 -1.68 -7.97
N ARG A 337 -12.62 -2.09 -7.40
CA ARG A 337 -13.88 -1.32 -7.49
C ARG A 337 -13.81 0.02 -6.75
N HIS A 338 -13.22 0.04 -5.55
CA HIS A 338 -13.01 1.28 -4.78
C HIS A 338 -12.10 2.23 -5.55
N ALA A 339 -10.94 1.76 -6.03
CA ALA A 339 -10.01 2.55 -6.84
C ALA A 339 -10.71 3.15 -8.09
N ALA A 340 -11.41 2.33 -8.86
CA ALA A 340 -12.18 2.79 -10.02
C ALA A 340 -13.24 3.84 -9.65
N SER A 341 -13.94 3.68 -8.51
CA SER A 341 -14.95 4.65 -8.05
C SER A 341 -14.38 6.02 -7.64
N THR A 342 -13.09 6.11 -7.31
CA THR A 342 -12.44 7.39 -6.99
C THR A 342 -12.03 8.21 -8.22
N VAL A 343 -12.13 7.66 -9.43
CA VAL A 343 -11.73 8.32 -10.68
C VAL A 343 -12.95 8.73 -11.50
N LYS A 344 -12.99 10.00 -11.93
CA LYS A 344 -14.05 10.51 -12.82
C LYS A 344 -13.87 10.00 -14.25
N ASP A 345 -14.34 8.79 -14.51
CA ASP A 345 -14.32 8.19 -15.85
C ASP A 345 -15.23 8.95 -16.81
N SER A 346 -14.62 9.68 -17.75
CA SER A 346 -15.31 10.46 -18.79
C SER A 346 -15.17 9.84 -20.19
N THR A 347 -14.54 8.66 -20.28
CA THR A 347 -14.21 7.98 -21.55
C THR A 347 -14.61 6.51 -21.58
N GLY A 348 -15.03 5.93 -20.45
CA GLY A 348 -15.27 4.49 -20.27
C GLY A 348 -13.99 3.67 -20.07
N THR A 349 -12.83 4.33 -19.97
CA THR A 349 -11.52 3.67 -19.89
C THR A 349 -11.32 2.99 -18.55
N VAL A 350 -11.72 3.63 -17.45
CA VAL A 350 -11.58 3.08 -16.09
C VAL A 350 -12.54 1.90 -15.92
N LYS A 351 -13.77 2.00 -16.47
CA LYS A 351 -14.73 0.88 -16.51
C LYS A 351 -14.14 -0.34 -17.24
N LYS A 352 -13.52 -0.15 -18.40
CA LYS A 352 -12.88 -1.24 -19.17
C LYS A 352 -11.69 -1.85 -18.40
N GLN A 353 -10.83 -1.02 -17.80
CA GLN A 353 -9.72 -1.48 -16.97
C GLN A 353 -10.20 -2.28 -15.76
N LEU A 354 -11.31 -1.87 -15.12
CA LEU A 354 -11.95 -2.62 -14.05
C LEU A 354 -12.49 -3.98 -14.54
N GLU A 355 -13.18 -4.02 -15.67
CA GLU A 355 -13.69 -5.27 -16.26
C GLU A 355 -12.55 -6.25 -16.61
N GLU A 356 -11.41 -5.74 -17.10
CA GLU A 356 -10.20 -6.52 -17.34
C GLU A 356 -9.55 -7.01 -16.03
N ALA A 357 -9.42 -6.15 -15.01
CA ALA A 357 -8.83 -6.52 -13.71
C ALA A 357 -9.66 -7.57 -12.94
N LEU A 358 -11.00 -7.45 -12.96
CA LEU A 358 -11.92 -8.43 -12.38
C LEU A 358 -11.83 -9.78 -13.11
N LYS A 359 -11.68 -9.76 -14.44
CA LYS A 359 -11.48 -10.96 -15.26
C LYS A 359 -10.16 -11.66 -14.93
N GLU A 360 -9.06 -10.93 -14.77
CA GLU A 360 -7.78 -11.52 -14.36
C GLU A 360 -7.83 -12.06 -12.93
N THR A 361 -8.48 -11.35 -12.00
CA THR A 361 -8.68 -11.80 -10.61
C THR A 361 -9.55 -13.07 -10.54
N SER A 362 -10.50 -13.26 -11.46
CA SER A 362 -11.27 -14.51 -11.55
C SER A 362 -10.42 -15.75 -11.82
N LYS A 363 -9.27 -15.62 -12.53
CA LYS A 363 -8.36 -16.75 -12.80
C LYS A 363 -7.64 -17.25 -11.55
N ALA A 364 -7.47 -16.39 -10.54
CA ALA A 364 -6.83 -16.72 -9.27
C ALA A 364 -7.75 -17.49 -8.30
N ARG A 365 -9.05 -17.67 -8.62
CA ARG A 365 -10.05 -18.38 -7.79
C ARG A 365 -9.94 -19.91 -7.91
N ILE A 366 -8.73 -20.47 -7.75
CA ILE A 366 -8.42 -21.90 -7.90
C ILE A 366 -8.21 -22.61 -6.56
N THR A 367 -8.70 -23.84 -6.45
CA THR A 367 -8.50 -24.74 -5.29
C THR A 367 -7.66 -25.98 -5.61
N LYS A 368 -7.22 -26.12 -6.86
CA LYS A 368 -6.28 -27.13 -7.36
C LYS A 368 -5.55 -26.60 -8.60
N LEU A 369 -4.33 -27.04 -8.86
CA LEU A 369 -3.52 -26.58 -10.00
C LEU A 369 -4.09 -27.05 -11.37
N GLY A 370 -4.69 -28.24 -11.42
CA GLY A 370 -5.15 -28.83 -12.68
C GLY A 370 -3.97 -29.14 -13.60
N LEU A 371 -3.90 -28.44 -14.75
CA LEU A 371 -2.81 -28.55 -15.73
C LEU A 371 -1.75 -27.43 -15.57
N MET A 372 -1.96 -26.46 -14.67
CA MET A 372 -0.97 -25.40 -14.43
C MET A 372 0.22 -25.93 -13.64
N LYS A 373 1.41 -25.43 -13.93
CA LYS A 373 2.59 -25.70 -13.09
C LYS A 373 2.48 -24.92 -11.78
N PRO A 374 3.10 -25.38 -10.67
CA PRO A 374 3.06 -24.67 -9.38
C PRO A 374 3.55 -23.22 -9.41
N ASP A 375 4.48 -22.91 -10.33
CA ASP A 375 5.13 -21.62 -10.59
C ASP A 375 4.36 -20.73 -11.58
N SER A 376 3.27 -21.21 -12.19
CA SER A 376 2.49 -20.44 -13.17
C SER A 376 1.88 -19.20 -12.51
N LEU A 377 2.24 -18.00 -12.98
CA LEU A 377 1.86 -16.75 -12.32
C LEU A 377 0.40 -16.35 -12.62
N LEU A 378 -0.35 -16.09 -11.55
CA LEU A 378 -1.69 -15.51 -11.56
C LEU A 378 -1.64 -14.24 -10.71
N LEU A 379 -2.03 -13.09 -11.29
CA LEU A 379 -1.80 -11.76 -10.68
C LEU A 379 -0.33 -11.53 -10.23
N GLY A 380 0.64 -12.10 -10.94
CA GLY A 380 2.07 -12.00 -10.61
C GLY A 380 2.56 -12.94 -9.49
N ILE A 381 1.68 -13.79 -8.94
CA ILE A 381 1.96 -14.68 -7.80
C ILE A 381 1.76 -16.16 -8.21
N PRO A 382 2.59 -17.13 -7.76
CA PRO A 382 2.51 -18.53 -8.20
C PRO A 382 1.14 -19.20 -7.96
N ALA A 383 0.70 -20.05 -8.88
CA ALA A 383 -0.56 -20.79 -8.75
C ALA A 383 -0.64 -21.66 -7.48
N ALA A 384 0.48 -22.18 -6.98
CA ALA A 384 0.54 -22.92 -5.72
C ALA A 384 0.16 -22.06 -4.50
N TYR A 385 0.56 -20.79 -4.49
CA TYR A 385 0.20 -19.81 -3.45
C TYR A 385 -1.31 -19.61 -3.39
N TRP A 386 -1.94 -19.42 -4.56
CA TRP A 386 -3.39 -19.26 -4.67
C TRP A 386 -4.15 -20.49 -4.22
N VAL A 387 -3.67 -21.69 -4.54
CA VAL A 387 -4.27 -22.94 -4.04
C VAL A 387 -4.20 -23.05 -2.52
N ASP A 388 -3.03 -22.79 -1.91
CA ASP A 388 -2.87 -22.81 -0.44
C ASP A 388 -3.78 -21.79 0.25
N LEU A 389 -3.83 -20.56 -0.27
CA LEU A 389 -4.63 -19.47 0.30
C LEU A 389 -6.14 -19.67 0.10
N ASN A 390 -6.57 -20.22 -1.04
CA ASN A 390 -7.98 -20.47 -1.32
C ASN A 390 -8.52 -21.72 -0.61
N LEU A 391 -7.68 -22.71 -0.29
CA LEU A 391 -8.07 -23.85 0.55
C LEU A 391 -8.14 -23.49 2.04
N TYR A 392 -7.39 -22.48 2.50
CA TYR A 392 -7.43 -22.00 3.88
C TYR A 392 -8.73 -21.24 4.21
N ASP A 393 -9.27 -21.48 5.41
CA ASP A 393 -10.39 -20.75 6.01
C ASP A 393 -9.95 -20.22 7.38
N GLN A 394 -9.64 -18.92 7.42
CA GLN A 394 -9.19 -18.22 8.61
C GLN A 394 -10.28 -18.10 9.69
N VAL A 395 -11.55 -18.04 9.29
CA VAL A 395 -12.68 -17.85 10.21
C VAL A 395 -13.00 -19.17 10.92
N ALA A 396 -13.09 -20.28 10.19
CA ALA A 396 -13.22 -21.61 10.77
C ALA A 396 -11.99 -22.02 11.58
N THR A 397 -10.80 -21.54 11.23
CA THR A 397 -9.58 -21.76 12.03
C THR A 397 -9.65 -20.98 13.34
N ALA A 398 -9.98 -19.70 13.33
CA ALA A 398 -10.13 -18.89 14.55
C ALA A 398 -11.26 -19.41 15.47
N LYS A 399 -12.38 -19.89 14.91
CA LYS A 399 -13.47 -20.52 15.68
C LYS A 399 -12.98 -21.69 16.55
N LYS A 400 -11.99 -22.47 16.07
CA LYS A 400 -11.39 -23.62 16.76
C LYS A 400 -10.41 -23.23 17.88
N LEU A 401 -9.93 -21.98 17.94
CA LEU A 401 -9.02 -21.52 19.00
C LEU A 401 -9.77 -21.36 20.33
N ILE A 402 -9.32 -22.09 21.36
CA ILE A 402 -9.93 -22.10 22.71
C ILE A 402 -8.96 -21.74 23.83
N LYS A 403 -7.64 -21.76 23.59
CA LYS A 403 -6.61 -21.42 24.59
C LYS A 403 -6.16 -19.97 24.48
N GLN A 404 -5.94 -19.51 23.25
CA GLN A 404 -5.44 -18.19 22.94
C GLN A 404 -6.52 -17.13 23.14
N LYS A 405 -6.16 -15.99 23.75
CA LYS A 405 -6.99 -14.77 23.67
C LYS A 405 -6.96 -14.25 22.22
N VAL A 406 -8.06 -13.77 21.66
CA VAL A 406 -8.09 -13.16 20.32
C VAL A 406 -8.70 -11.75 20.40
N MET A 407 -8.01 -10.74 19.90
CA MET A 407 -8.55 -9.41 19.67
C MET A 407 -8.72 -9.20 18.16
N VAL A 408 -9.86 -8.70 17.73
CA VAL A 408 -10.08 -8.27 16.34
C VAL A 408 -10.24 -6.75 16.34
N VAL A 409 -9.39 -6.05 15.58
CA VAL A 409 -9.42 -4.59 15.46
C VAL A 409 -9.52 -4.16 14.01
N GLN A 410 -10.43 -3.23 13.72
CA GLN A 410 -10.70 -2.76 12.36
C GLN A 410 -10.88 -1.23 12.35
N GLY A 411 -10.39 -0.58 11.29
CA GLY A 411 -10.70 0.81 10.97
C GLY A 411 -11.97 0.95 10.13
N GLY A 412 -12.85 1.89 10.47
CA GLY A 412 -14.09 2.16 9.72
C GLY A 412 -13.87 2.87 8.38
N PHE A 413 -12.77 3.61 8.24
CA PHE A 413 -12.32 4.26 7.00
C PHE A 413 -11.24 3.46 6.25
N ASP A 414 -11.08 2.18 6.59
CA ASP A 414 -10.25 1.26 5.82
C ASP A 414 -10.87 1.02 4.42
N PHE A 415 -10.06 1.25 3.39
CA PHE A 415 -10.43 1.00 1.99
C PHE A 415 -9.77 -0.24 1.37
N GLN A 416 -8.84 -0.88 2.11
CA GLN A 416 -8.15 -2.09 1.69
C GLN A 416 -8.81 -3.34 2.31
N VAL A 417 -9.26 -3.25 3.56
CA VAL A 417 -10.07 -4.27 4.24
C VAL A 417 -11.27 -3.58 4.89
N SER A 418 -12.40 -3.56 4.20
CA SER A 418 -13.57 -2.81 4.67
C SER A 418 -14.24 -3.44 5.91
N PRO A 419 -15.08 -2.70 6.66
CA PRO A 419 -15.79 -3.23 7.83
C PRO A 419 -16.65 -4.48 7.61
N GLN A 420 -16.89 -4.90 6.36
CA GLN A 420 -17.49 -6.20 6.04
C GLN A 420 -16.68 -7.37 6.62
N ASP A 421 -15.34 -7.32 6.54
CA ASP A 421 -14.50 -8.39 7.09
C ASP A 421 -14.59 -8.43 8.63
N PHE A 422 -14.72 -7.28 9.29
CA PHE A 422 -15.00 -7.21 10.73
C PHE A 422 -16.40 -7.73 11.10
N GLN A 423 -17.41 -7.50 10.27
CA GLN A 423 -18.75 -8.08 10.46
C GLN A 423 -18.69 -9.62 10.41
N LEU A 424 -17.98 -10.19 9.42
CA LEU A 424 -17.75 -11.63 9.32
C LEU A 424 -17.02 -12.19 10.55
N TRP A 425 -15.99 -11.51 11.06
CA TRP A 425 -15.34 -11.89 12.33
C TRP A 425 -16.30 -11.80 13.53
N ASN A 426 -17.15 -10.78 13.59
CA ASN A 426 -18.09 -10.56 14.68
C ASN A 426 -19.19 -11.62 14.73
N GLU A 427 -19.83 -11.92 13.60
CA GLU A 427 -20.79 -13.03 13.45
C GLU A 427 -20.17 -14.37 13.83
N ALA A 428 -18.91 -14.57 13.44
CA ALA A 428 -18.16 -15.80 13.70
C ALA A 428 -17.74 -16.01 15.15
N LEU A 429 -17.36 -14.94 15.86
CA LEU A 429 -16.57 -15.05 17.10
C LEU A 429 -17.16 -14.31 18.32
N SER A 430 -18.12 -13.40 18.17
CA SER A 430 -18.68 -12.58 19.27
C SER A 430 -19.17 -13.37 20.50
N LYS A 431 -19.62 -14.62 20.30
CA LYS A 431 -20.12 -15.51 21.37
C LYS A 431 -19.01 -16.25 22.13
N LYS A 432 -17.72 -16.10 21.75
CA LYS A 432 -16.59 -16.81 22.37
C LYS A 432 -15.96 -15.96 23.48
N LYS A 433 -15.94 -16.49 24.71
CA LYS A 433 -15.38 -15.82 25.91
C LYS A 433 -13.90 -15.43 25.82
N ASN A 434 -13.13 -16.07 24.92
CA ASN A 434 -11.71 -15.75 24.69
C ASN A 434 -11.50 -14.67 23.59
N VAL A 435 -12.58 -14.03 23.10
CA VAL A 435 -12.52 -13.07 21.99
C VAL A 435 -12.96 -11.67 22.43
N THR A 436 -12.29 -10.65 21.88
CA THR A 436 -12.64 -9.24 21.98
C THR A 436 -12.70 -8.66 20.58
N LEU A 437 -13.75 -7.92 20.24
CA LEU A 437 -13.89 -7.25 18.94
C LEU A 437 -14.06 -5.74 19.15
N LYS A 438 -13.30 -4.92 18.42
CA LYS A 438 -13.44 -3.46 18.46
C LYS A 438 -13.24 -2.82 17.09
N LEU A 439 -14.31 -2.24 16.56
CA LEU A 439 -14.28 -1.36 15.40
C LEU A 439 -13.96 0.06 15.88
N TYR A 440 -13.05 0.74 15.18
CA TYR A 440 -12.71 2.15 15.43
C TYR A 440 -13.15 2.95 14.20
N PRO A 441 -14.29 3.68 14.25
CA PRO A 441 -14.91 4.26 13.06
C PRO A 441 -13.98 5.13 12.22
N GLU A 442 -13.08 5.89 12.87
CA GLU A 442 -12.25 6.90 12.24
C GLU A 442 -10.89 6.38 11.74
N LEU A 443 -10.53 5.11 11.93
CA LEU A 443 -9.21 4.60 11.51
C LEU A 443 -9.21 4.06 10.08
N ASN A 444 -8.07 4.17 9.40
CA ASN A 444 -7.79 3.53 8.12
C ASN A 444 -7.12 2.15 8.26
N HIS A 445 -6.64 1.58 7.14
CA HIS A 445 -5.92 0.30 7.11
C HIS A 445 -4.70 0.29 8.05
N LEU A 446 -3.88 1.35 7.99
CA LEU A 446 -2.69 1.53 8.85
C LEU A 446 -3.02 1.86 10.31
N LEU A 447 -4.30 1.77 10.70
CA LEU A 447 -4.80 1.98 12.06
C LEU A 447 -4.58 3.42 12.57
N SER A 448 -4.43 4.35 11.63
CA SER A 448 -4.23 5.78 11.84
C SER A 448 -5.54 6.56 11.61
N PRO A 449 -5.83 7.63 12.36
CA PRO A 449 -7.04 8.44 12.17
C PRO A 449 -7.16 9.06 10.79
N GLN A 450 -8.39 9.13 10.27
CA GLN A 450 -8.80 9.82 9.06
C GLN A 450 -10.16 10.50 9.29
N LYS A 451 -10.51 11.45 8.41
CA LYS A 451 -11.82 12.14 8.45
C LYS A 451 -12.89 11.47 7.58
N GLU A 452 -12.46 10.64 6.62
CA GLU A 452 -13.32 9.97 5.63
C GLU A 452 -12.62 8.73 5.06
N LYS A 453 -13.35 7.91 4.29
CA LYS A 453 -12.80 6.73 3.61
C LYS A 453 -11.97 7.16 2.38
N GLY A 454 -10.67 7.36 2.58
CA GLY A 454 -9.74 7.85 1.55
C GLY A 454 -9.34 6.83 0.47
N ASN A 455 -8.17 7.08 -0.12
CA ASN A 455 -7.48 6.21 -1.08
C ASN A 455 -5.96 6.28 -0.82
N LEU A 456 -5.15 5.67 -1.70
CA LEU A 456 -3.68 5.58 -1.54
C LEU A 456 -2.99 6.93 -1.29
N SER A 457 -3.54 8.07 -1.76
CA SER A 457 -2.97 9.40 -1.53
C SER A 457 -2.86 9.78 -0.05
N GLN A 458 -3.73 9.25 0.82
CA GLN A 458 -3.72 9.57 2.25
C GLN A 458 -2.41 9.12 2.94
N TYR A 459 -1.71 8.13 2.38
CA TYR A 459 -0.44 7.64 2.91
C TYR A 459 0.74 8.56 2.62
N GLY A 460 0.56 9.59 1.77
CA GLY A 460 1.49 10.72 1.64
C GLY A 460 1.44 11.70 2.81
N VAL A 461 0.43 11.62 3.68
CA VAL A 461 0.36 12.46 4.90
C VAL A 461 0.92 11.65 6.08
N PRO A 462 1.84 12.20 6.90
CA PRO A 462 2.26 11.56 8.14
C PRO A 462 1.12 11.57 9.16
N VAL A 463 0.72 10.39 9.61
CA VAL A 463 -0.28 10.18 10.65
C VAL A 463 0.00 8.88 11.39
N SER A 464 0.37 8.98 12.66
CA SER A 464 0.72 7.82 13.47
C SER A 464 -0.49 6.96 13.84
N VAL A 465 -0.22 5.70 14.21
CA VAL A 465 -1.22 4.78 14.75
C VAL A 465 -1.95 5.41 15.94
N SER A 466 -3.26 5.21 16.02
CA SER A 466 -4.12 5.83 17.06
C SER A 466 -3.67 5.47 18.48
N GLU A 467 -3.48 6.49 19.34
CA GLU A 467 -3.16 6.24 20.76
C GLU A 467 -4.33 5.57 21.50
N THR A 468 -5.59 5.79 21.08
CA THR A 468 -6.75 5.10 21.65
C THR A 468 -6.61 3.58 21.45
N LEU A 469 -6.37 3.16 20.22
CA LEU A 469 -6.09 1.76 19.88
C LEU A 469 -4.87 1.24 20.65
N LEU A 470 -3.77 2.01 20.72
CA LEU A 470 -2.58 1.61 21.46
C LEU A 470 -2.88 1.33 22.95
N ASN A 471 -3.65 2.20 23.60
CA ASN A 471 -4.07 2.04 24.99
C ASN A 471 -5.01 0.82 25.18
N ASP A 472 -5.93 0.58 24.24
CA ASP A 472 -6.77 -0.62 24.22
C ASP A 472 -5.93 -1.91 24.08
N LEU A 473 -5.01 -1.96 23.11
CA LEU A 473 -4.09 -3.08 22.89
C LEU A 473 -3.26 -3.35 24.14
N ALA A 474 -2.66 -2.32 24.73
CA ALA A 474 -1.85 -2.44 25.92
C ALA A 474 -2.65 -2.95 27.13
N THR A 475 -3.90 -2.49 27.28
CA THR A 475 -4.82 -2.95 28.33
C THR A 475 -5.19 -4.42 28.13
N TRP A 476 -5.54 -4.82 26.90
CA TRP A 476 -5.94 -6.18 26.56
C TRP A 476 -4.79 -7.20 26.70
N ILE A 477 -3.56 -6.81 26.32
CA ILE A 477 -2.32 -7.58 26.53
C ILE A 477 -2.02 -7.76 28.02
N ARG A 478 -2.22 -6.71 28.83
CA ARG A 478 -1.94 -6.73 30.28
C ARG A 478 -3.00 -7.45 31.11
N ALA A 479 -4.25 -7.46 30.66
CA ALA A 479 -5.35 -8.16 31.31
C ALA A 479 -5.01 -9.65 31.51
N LYS A 480 -5.19 -10.13 32.76
CA LYS A 480 -4.91 -11.51 33.18
C LYS A 480 -5.76 -12.54 32.44
#